data_AF-A0A069DML0-F1
#
_entry.id   AF-A0A069DML0-F1
#
_cell.length_a   1.000
_cell.length_b   1.000
_cell.length_c   1.000
_cell.angle_alpha   90.00
_cell.angle_beta   90.00
_cell.angle_gamma   90.00
#
_symmetry.space_group_name_H-M   'P 1'
#
loop_
_entity.id
_entity.type
_entity.pdbx_description
1 polymer ?
#
loop_
_entity_poly.entity_id
_entity_poly.type
_entity_poly.pdbx_seq_one_letter_code
_entity_poly.pdbx_strand_id
1 'polypeptide(L)'
;RVRNITIRSNLEVRPAIEMIEQNRLRWFGHILRMEPSRTASCSYQARVEGKRGRGRPRLKWEDGTKEAFARRRLDWNRRRELVQDRDEWKKLYRRAAHTA
;
A
#
# COMPACT_ATOMS: atom_id res chain seq x y z
N ARG A 1 25.67 -13.35 -16.71
CA ARG A 1 24.21 -13.14 -16.44
C ARG A 1 24.03 -11.73 -15.88
N VAL A 2 23.34 -10.84 -16.60
CA VAL A 2 23.07 -9.48 -16.12
C VAL A 2 21.92 -9.52 -15.11
N ARG A 3 22.06 -8.82 -13.98
CA ARG A 3 20.99 -8.72 -12.98
C ARG A 3 19.88 -7.80 -13.50
N ASN A 4 18.62 -8.17 -13.29
CA ASN A 4 17.47 -7.38 -13.75
C ASN A 4 17.48 -5.94 -13.20
N ILE A 5 18.01 -5.74 -11.99
CA ILE A 5 18.21 -4.42 -11.40
C ILE A 5 19.11 -3.52 -12.28
N THR A 6 20.19 -4.08 -12.83
CA THR A 6 21.13 -3.35 -13.70
C THR A 6 20.47 -2.91 -14.99
N ILE A 7 19.64 -3.76 -15.60
CA ILE A 7 18.89 -3.43 -16.82
C ILE A 7 17.92 -2.27 -16.56
N ARG A 8 17.18 -2.33 -15.44
CA ARG A 8 16.22 -1.28 -15.08
C ARG A 8 16.90 0.06 -14.78
N SER A 9 18.02 0.03 -14.06
CA SER A 9 18.81 1.23 -13.78
C SER A 9 19.32 1.89 -15.06
N ASN A 10 19.84 1.11 -16.01
CA ASN A 10 20.35 1.64 -17.28
C ASN A 10 19.25 2.24 -18.17
N LEU A 11 18.02 1.71 -18.08
CA LEU A 11 16.87 2.19 -18.84
C LEU A 11 16.03 3.23 -18.08
N GLU A 12 16.46 3.63 -16.88
CA GLU A 12 15.74 4.54 -15.98
C GLU A 12 14.28 4.09 -15.71
N VAL A 13 14.02 2.79 -15.76
CA VAL A 13 12.69 2.20 -15.59
C VAL A 13 12.42 1.93 -14.12
N ARG A 14 11.36 2.56 -13.59
CA ARG A 14 10.88 2.29 -12.24
C ARG A 14 10.36 0.85 -12.09
N PRO A 15 10.67 0.13 -11.01
CA PRO A 15 10.15 -1.20 -10.76
C PRO A 15 8.61 -1.20 -10.67
N ALA A 16 7.96 -2.16 -11.36
CA ALA A 16 6.49 -2.29 -11.33
C ALA A 16 5.93 -2.45 -9.91
N ILE A 17 6.65 -3.14 -9.03
CA ILE A 17 6.29 -3.33 -7.61
C ILE A 17 6.16 -1.97 -6.92
N GLU A 18 7.10 -1.05 -7.18
CA GLU A 18 7.06 0.28 -6.59
C GLU A 18 5.80 1.03 -7.03
N MET A 19 5.49 1.00 -8.34
CA MET A 19 4.29 1.64 -8.88
C MET A 19 3.00 1.07 -8.28
N ILE A 20 2.92 -0.26 -8.09
CA ILE A 20 1.78 -0.92 -7.45
C ILE A 20 1.62 -0.45 -6.01
N GLU A 21 2.72 -0.37 -5.25
CA GLU A 21 2.69 0.10 -3.87
C GLU A 21 2.28 1.58 -3.76
N GLN A 22 2.82 2.45 -4.62
CA GLN A 22 2.44 3.86 -4.65
C GLN A 22 0.93 4.02 -4.91
N ASN A 23 0.39 3.28 -5.88
CA ASN A 23 -1.04 3.31 -6.20
C ASN A 23 -1.90 2.74 -5.05
N ARG A 24 -1.44 1.67 -4.40
CA ARG A 24 -2.10 1.08 -3.22
C ARG A 24 -2.21 2.09 -2.09
N LEU A 25 -1.11 2.76 -1.74
CA LEU A 25 -1.08 3.79 -0.70
C LEU A 25 -1.91 5.03 -1.09
N ARG A 26 -1.85 5.45 -2.36
CA ARG A 26 -2.70 6.55 -2.86
C ARG A 26 -4.19 6.26 -2.63
N TRP A 27 -4.65 5.08 -3.02
CA TRP A 27 -6.04 4.65 -2.83
C TRP A 27 -6.39 4.42 -1.36
N PHE A 28 -5.45 3.90 -0.57
CA PHE A 28 -5.61 3.74 0.88
C PHE A 28 -5.92 5.05 1.59
N GLY A 29 -5.13 6.09 1.34
CA GLY A 29 -5.40 7.42 1.91
C GLY A 29 -6.72 8.01 1.41
N HIS A 30 -7.10 7.71 0.15
CA HIS A 30 -8.41 8.13 -0.36
C HIS A 30 -9.56 7.51 0.42
N ILE A 31 -9.50 6.21 0.71
CA ILE A 31 -10.52 5.50 1.52
C ILE A 31 -10.57 6.04 2.94
N LEU A 32 -9.43 6.21 3.61
CA LEU A 32 -9.42 6.63 5.01
C LEU A 32 -9.91 8.07 5.22
N ARG A 33 -9.91 8.90 4.18
CA ARG A 33 -10.51 10.25 4.18
C ARG A 33 -11.94 10.27 3.65
N MET A 34 -12.42 9.15 3.10
CA MET A 34 -13.76 9.06 2.53
C MET A 34 -14.79 9.00 3.66
N GLU A 35 -15.96 9.58 3.41
CA GLU A 35 -17.10 9.45 4.31
C GLU A 35 -17.47 7.96 4.52
N PRO A 36 -17.71 7.51 5.77
CA PRO A 36 -17.97 6.11 6.07
C PRO A 36 -19.14 5.48 5.31
N SER A 37 -20.16 6.27 4.97
CA SER A 37 -21.38 5.84 4.28
C SER A 37 -21.14 5.38 2.83
N ARG A 38 -20.03 5.80 2.21
CA ARG A 38 -19.74 5.46 0.81
C ARG A 38 -19.31 4.01 0.70
N THR A 39 -19.80 3.34 -0.35
CA THR A 39 -19.61 1.91 -0.59
C THR A 39 -18.15 1.46 -0.45
N ALA A 40 -17.18 2.20 -1.00
CA ALA A 40 -15.77 1.83 -0.91
C ALA A 40 -15.23 1.83 0.53
N SER A 41 -15.66 2.79 1.36
CA SER A 41 -15.30 2.83 2.79
C SER A 41 -16.00 1.71 3.55
N CYS A 42 -17.30 1.50 3.33
CA CYS A 42 -18.05 0.37 3.90
C CYS A 42 -17.37 -0.97 3.58
N SER A 43 -17.02 -1.21 2.32
CA SER A 43 -16.35 -2.45 1.89
C SER A 43 -14.98 -2.62 2.53
N TYR A 44 -14.22 -1.55 2.73
CA TYR A 44 -12.93 -1.62 3.43
C TYR A 44 -13.10 -1.97 4.91
N GLN A 45 -14.15 -1.46 5.56
CA GLN A 45 -14.43 -1.70 6.99
C GLN A 45 -15.09 -3.06 7.24
N ALA A 46 -15.79 -3.60 6.24
CA ALA A 46 -16.50 -4.87 6.35
C ALA A 46 -15.56 -6.02 6.73
N ARG A 47 -15.92 -6.74 7.80
CA ARG A 47 -15.25 -7.96 8.23
C ARG A 47 -16.11 -9.14 7.81
N VAL A 48 -15.59 -9.96 6.90
CA VAL A 48 -16.23 -11.22 6.52
C VAL A 48 -15.95 -12.24 7.62
N GLU A 49 -17.00 -12.66 8.31
CA GLU A 49 -16.96 -13.71 9.31
C GLU A 49 -16.94 -15.11 8.68
N GLY A 50 -16.52 -16.11 9.45
CA GLY A 50 -16.48 -17.51 9.03
C GLY A 50 -15.06 -18.08 8.85
N LYS A 51 -15.00 -19.41 8.71
CA LYS A 51 -13.75 -20.17 8.57
C LYS A 51 -13.37 -20.24 7.09
N ARG A 52 -12.16 -19.78 6.77
CA ARG A 52 -11.61 -19.94 5.41
C ARG A 52 -11.26 -21.40 5.15
N GLY A 53 -11.46 -21.86 3.92
CA GLY A 53 -11.10 -23.21 3.49
C GLY A 53 -9.60 -23.52 3.64
N ARG A 54 -9.25 -24.81 3.61
CA ARG A 54 -7.86 -25.29 3.66
C ARG A 54 -7.13 -24.95 2.35
N GLY A 55 -5.87 -24.51 2.44
CA GLY A 55 -5.03 -24.10 1.30
C GLY A 55 -4.16 -22.88 1.63
N ARG A 56 -3.45 -22.31 0.62
CA ARG A 56 -2.66 -21.08 0.82
C ARG A 56 -3.57 -19.94 1.28
N PRO A 57 -3.35 -19.36 2.46
CA PRO A 57 -4.09 -18.18 2.88
C PRO A 57 -3.86 -17.05 1.87
N ARG A 58 -4.93 -16.48 1.34
CA ARG A 58 -4.85 -15.29 0.50
C ARG A 58 -4.36 -14.11 1.35
N LEU A 59 -3.19 -13.56 1.00
CA LEU A 59 -2.73 -12.24 1.44
C LEU A 59 -3.89 -11.25 1.28
N LYS A 60 -4.30 -10.60 2.37
CA LYS A 60 -5.32 -9.56 2.26
C LYS A 60 -4.70 -8.34 1.61
N TRP A 61 -5.54 -7.54 0.96
CA TRP A 61 -5.10 -6.25 0.44
C TRP A 61 -4.51 -5.35 1.55
N GLU A 62 -5.07 -5.42 2.76
CA GLU A 62 -4.53 -4.71 3.95
C GLU A 62 -3.12 -5.19 4.32
N ASP A 63 -2.83 -6.50 4.24
CA ASP A 63 -1.51 -7.04 4.56
C ASP A 63 -0.46 -6.46 3.59
N GLY A 64 -0.77 -6.41 2.29
CA GLY A 64 0.08 -5.74 1.31
C GLY A 64 0.18 -4.22 1.49
N THR A 65 -0.76 -3.60 2.19
CA THR A 65 -0.69 -2.18 2.57
C THR A 65 0.22 -2.00 3.78
N LYS A 66 0.13 -2.88 4.79
CA LYS A 66 1.04 -2.93 5.94
C LYS A 66 2.49 -3.14 5.52
N GLU A 67 2.73 -4.03 4.56
CA GLU A 67 4.07 -4.21 3.97
C GLU A 67 4.57 -2.93 3.29
N ALA A 68 3.71 -2.24 2.53
CA ALA A 68 4.09 -0.98 1.88
C ALA A 68 4.41 0.14 2.90
N PHE A 69 3.71 0.15 4.04
CA PHE A 69 4.04 1.00 5.20
C PHE A 69 5.40 0.64 5.79
N ALA A 70 5.63 -0.64 6.06
CA ALA A 70 6.87 -1.14 6.66
C ALA A 70 8.10 -0.84 5.78
N ARG A 71 8.02 -1.09 4.47
CA ARG A 71 9.10 -0.75 3.50
C ARG A 71 9.41 0.74 3.44
N ARG A 72 8.48 1.58 3.89
CA ARG A 72 8.61 3.03 3.96
C ARG A 72 8.86 3.52 5.38
N ARG A 73 9.07 2.63 6.36
CA ARG A 73 9.25 2.98 7.78
C ARG A 73 8.11 3.87 8.31
N LEU A 74 6.87 3.59 7.89
CA LEU A 74 5.67 4.21 8.46
C LEU A 74 5.13 3.37 9.59
N ASP A 75 4.70 4.05 10.65
CA ASP A 75 3.90 3.41 11.68
C ASP A 75 2.46 3.18 11.19
N TRP A 76 2.04 1.92 11.15
CA TRP A 76 0.68 1.52 10.81
C TRP A 76 -0.35 2.04 11.83
N ASN A 77 0.03 2.20 13.10
CA ASN A 77 -0.89 2.67 14.13
C ASN A 77 -1.32 4.12 13.86
N ARG A 78 -0.38 4.94 13.38
CA ARG A 78 -0.60 6.34 12.99
C ARG A 78 -1.19 6.54 11.60
N ARG A 79 -1.59 5.46 10.91
CA ARG A 79 -2.10 5.53 9.52
C ARG A 79 -3.24 6.52 9.32
N ARG A 80 -4.13 6.69 10.31
CA ARG A 80 -5.26 7.63 10.23
C ARG A 80 -4.81 9.09 10.31
N GLU A 81 -3.78 9.38 11.11
CA GLU A 81 -3.18 10.72 11.22
C GLU A 81 -2.41 11.06 9.94
N LEU A 82 -1.54 10.14 9.50
CA LEU A 82 -0.65 10.32 8.34
C LEU A 82 -1.40 10.60 7.03
N VAL A 83 -2.62 10.06 6.89
CA VAL A 83 -3.42 10.25 5.68
C VAL A 83 -4.27 11.52 5.70
N GLN A 84 -4.50 12.20 6.83
CA GLN A 84 -5.32 13.43 6.80
C GLN A 84 -4.61 14.55 6.05
N ASP A 85 -3.32 14.70 6.37
CA ASP A 85 -2.29 15.41 5.61
C ASP A 85 -2.28 15.07 4.12
N ARG A 86 -2.98 15.77 3.21
CA ARG A 86 -2.96 15.39 1.78
C ARG A 86 -1.59 15.59 1.14
N ASP A 87 -0.90 16.67 1.48
CA ASP A 87 0.39 17.01 0.90
C ASP A 87 1.49 16.15 1.53
N GLU A 88 1.45 15.98 2.85
CA GLU A 88 2.32 15.04 3.54
C GLU A 88 2.09 13.60 3.08
N TRP A 89 0.83 13.16 2.95
CA TRP A 89 0.51 11.83 2.42
C TRP A 89 1.07 11.64 1.01
N LYS A 90 0.96 12.67 0.16
CA LYS A 90 1.50 12.65 -1.21
C LYS A 90 3.01 12.47 -1.22
N LYS A 91 3.74 13.15 -0.33
CA LYS A 91 5.18 12.93 -0.15
C LYS A 91 5.46 11.50 0.33
N LEU A 92 4.70 11.02 1.32
CA LEU A 92 4.89 9.72 1.95
C LEU A 92 4.61 8.52 1.04
N TYR A 93 3.62 8.58 0.14
CA TYR A 93 3.38 7.47 -0.78
C TYR A 93 4.24 7.54 -2.04
N ARG A 94 4.69 8.72 -2.47
CA ARG A 94 5.56 8.87 -3.66
C ARG A 94 7.01 8.49 -3.42
N ARG A 95 7.49 8.54 -2.18
CA ARG A 95 8.85 8.11 -1.88
C ARG A 95 9.06 6.63 -2.27
N ALA A 96 10.26 6.35 -2.74
CA ALA A 96 10.70 5.00 -2.99
C ALA A 96 10.62 4.18 -1.69
N ALA A 97 10.17 2.93 -1.81
CA ALA A 97 10.34 1.96 -0.74
C ALA A 97 11.84 1.81 -0.46
N HIS A 98 12.22 1.70 0.80
CA HIS A 98 13.62 1.44 1.14
C HIS A 98 13.95 0.02 0.67
N THR A 99 14.84 -0.09 -0.31
CA THR A 99 15.42 -1.36 -0.74
C THR A 99 16.52 -1.71 0.26
N ALA A 100 16.29 -2.73 1.09
CA ALA A 100 17.36 -3.41 1.80
C ALA A 100 18.07 -4.38 0.84
#